data_AF-A0AA92TU98-F1
#
_entry.id   AF-A0AA92TU98-F1
#
_cell.length_a   1.000
_cell.length_b   1.000
_cell.length_c   1.000
_cell.angle_alpha   90.00
_cell.angle_beta   90.00
_cell.angle_gamma   90.00
#
_symmetry.space_group_name_H-M   'P 1'
#
loop_
_entity.id
_entity.type
_entity.pdbx_description
1 polymer ?
#
loop_
_entity_poly.entity_id
_entity_poly.type
_entity_poly.pdbx_seq_one_letter_code
_entity_poly.pdbx_strand_id
1 'polypeptide(L)'
;MIEETKGYTLSVDTYKKAKALKMKDPRYYIYASLRGSGMPMRDCWSIAFQGEGLNWEKSFLENEMNLLEAQESVRNRIAEVQGKKLKNDNSEELTAEELAKATSKEQILKDLVLAQRKAKYGSPEWLKIVASIADYNKIKQDEIDTENNVVHYYIPLSMPRCCEDCIIFKNGQATFQKKKK
;
A
#
# COMPACT_ATOMS: atom_id res chain seq x y z
N MET A 1 -21.34 -43.00 -27.78
CA MET A 1 -21.72 -41.59 -27.98
C MET A 1 -21.03 -40.80 -26.90
N ILE A 2 -19.97 -40.07 -27.24
CA ILE A 2 -19.27 -39.18 -26.32
C ILE A 2 -19.95 -37.84 -26.52
N GLU A 3 -20.81 -37.45 -25.58
CA GLU A 3 -21.37 -36.10 -25.58
C GLU A 3 -20.21 -35.11 -25.48
N GLU A 4 -20.13 -34.20 -26.45
CA GLU A 4 -19.19 -33.09 -26.44
C GLU A 4 -19.50 -32.19 -25.25
N THR A 5 -18.91 -32.47 -24.10
CA THR A 5 -18.87 -31.50 -23.00
C THR A 5 -17.93 -30.38 -23.43
N LYS A 6 -18.49 -29.30 -23.99
CA LYS A 6 -17.82 -28.01 -24.16
C LYS A 6 -17.44 -27.46 -22.79
N GLY A 7 -16.27 -27.89 -22.30
CA GLY A 7 -15.82 -27.57 -20.95
C GLY A 7 -14.40 -28.04 -20.65
N TYR A 8 -13.71 -27.34 -19.75
CA TYR A 8 -12.37 -27.70 -19.31
C TYR A 8 -12.33 -29.10 -18.69
N THR A 9 -11.23 -29.82 -18.94
CA THR A 9 -10.93 -31.09 -18.28
C THR A 9 -10.30 -30.82 -16.91
N LEU A 10 -10.88 -31.40 -15.86
CA LEU A 10 -10.36 -31.26 -14.51
C LEU A 10 -9.19 -32.21 -14.24
N SER A 11 -8.18 -31.73 -13.51
CA SER A 11 -7.04 -32.56 -13.14
C SER A 11 -7.42 -33.56 -12.06
N VAL A 12 -6.78 -34.73 -12.03
CA VAL A 12 -7.00 -35.78 -11.02
C VAL A 12 -6.88 -35.22 -9.59
N ASP A 13 -5.99 -34.25 -9.38
CA ASP A 13 -5.80 -33.63 -8.08
C ASP A 13 -7.00 -32.78 -7.63
N THR A 14 -7.71 -32.12 -8.56
CA THR A 14 -8.94 -31.39 -8.21
C THR A 14 -10.03 -32.34 -7.72
N TYR A 15 -10.19 -33.51 -8.35
CA TYR A 15 -11.12 -34.55 -7.89
C TYR A 15 -10.74 -35.09 -6.50
N LYS A 16 -9.45 -35.35 -6.25
CA LYS A 16 -8.97 -35.80 -4.93
C LYS A 16 -9.26 -34.77 -3.84
N LYS A 17 -9.02 -33.49 -4.11
CA LYS A 17 -9.26 -32.39 -3.15
C LYS A 17 -10.75 -32.17 -2.88
N ALA A 18 -11.60 -32.24 -3.91
CA ALA A 18 -13.05 -32.17 -3.75
C ALA A 18 -13.58 -33.33 -2.88
N LYS A 19 -13.08 -34.55 -3.11
CA LYS A 19 -13.44 -35.73 -2.31
C LYS A 19 -12.98 -35.62 -0.86
N ALA A 20 -11.77 -35.10 -0.62
CA ALA A 20 -11.25 -34.86 0.73
C ALA A 20 -12.13 -33.88 1.53
N LEU A 21 -12.68 -32.86 0.85
CA LEU A 21 -13.57 -31.85 1.43
C LEU A 21 -15.04 -32.27 1.47
N LYS A 22 -15.36 -33.53 1.11
CA LYS A 22 -16.73 -34.08 1.04
C LYS A 22 -17.67 -33.21 0.18
N MET A 23 -17.16 -32.60 -0.88
CA MET A 23 -17.96 -31.80 -1.81
C MET A 23 -18.75 -32.70 -2.76
N LYS A 24 -20.00 -32.31 -3.06
CA LYS A 24 -20.90 -33.06 -3.95
C LYS A 24 -20.40 -33.08 -5.39
N ASP A 25 -19.82 -31.97 -5.84
CA ASP A 25 -19.27 -31.81 -7.19
C ASP A 25 -17.89 -31.14 -7.14
N PRO A 26 -16.90 -31.60 -7.93
CA PRO A 26 -15.63 -30.90 -8.12
C PRO A 26 -15.75 -29.43 -8.53
N ARG A 27 -16.83 -29.03 -9.21
CA ARG A 27 -17.10 -27.62 -9.57
C ARG A 27 -17.22 -26.73 -8.32
N TYR A 28 -17.73 -27.28 -7.21
CA TYR A 28 -17.87 -26.52 -5.95
C TYR A 28 -16.51 -26.18 -5.35
N TYR A 29 -15.52 -27.06 -5.54
CA TYR A 29 -14.15 -26.81 -5.13
C TYR A 29 -13.52 -25.65 -5.90
N ILE A 30 -13.78 -25.58 -7.21
CA ILE A 30 -13.33 -24.49 -8.08
C ILE A 30 -13.99 -23.20 -7.62
N TYR A 31 -15.33 -23.19 -7.52
CA TYR A 31 -16.10 -22.04 -7.05
C TYR A 31 -15.56 -21.52 -5.71
N ALA A 32 -15.42 -22.39 -4.71
CA ALA A 32 -14.94 -22.00 -3.37
C ALA A 32 -13.52 -21.44 -3.40
N SER A 33 -12.64 -22.00 -4.23
CA SER A 33 -11.25 -21.53 -4.35
C SER A 33 -11.17 -20.17 -5.04
N LEU A 34 -11.97 -19.96 -6.09
CA LEU A 34 -12.09 -18.68 -6.78
C LEU A 34 -12.71 -17.62 -5.88
N ARG A 35 -13.78 -17.96 -5.15
CA ARG A 35 -14.42 -17.08 -4.18
C ARG A 35 -13.47 -16.70 -3.04
N GLY A 36 -12.69 -17.67 -2.55
CA GLY A 36 -11.63 -17.46 -1.56
C GLY A 36 -10.51 -16.54 -2.03
N SER A 37 -10.20 -16.52 -3.35
CA SER A 37 -9.22 -15.59 -3.91
C SER A 37 -9.70 -14.13 -3.96
N GLY A 38 -11.00 -13.89 -3.79
CA GLY A 38 -11.63 -12.55 -3.74
C GLY A 38 -12.47 -12.20 -4.96
N MET A 39 -12.72 -13.14 -5.89
CA MET A 39 -13.56 -12.88 -7.05
C MET A 39 -15.05 -12.75 -6.69
N PRO A 40 -15.83 -11.97 -7.47
CA PRO A 40 -17.25 -11.80 -7.23
C PRO A 40 -18.01 -13.09 -7.54
N MET A 41 -19.15 -13.25 -6.88
CA MET A 41 -19.97 -14.47 -6.87
C MET A 41 -20.34 -14.93 -8.29
N ARG A 42 -20.79 -14.00 -9.16
CA ARG A 42 -21.24 -14.32 -10.53
C ARG A 42 -20.11 -14.78 -11.44
N ASP A 43 -18.92 -14.19 -11.30
CA ASP A 43 -17.77 -14.57 -12.11
C ASP A 43 -17.27 -15.95 -11.67
N CYS A 44 -17.25 -16.20 -10.35
CA CYS A 44 -16.93 -17.52 -9.81
C CYS A 44 -17.90 -18.60 -10.34
N TRP A 45 -19.20 -18.30 -10.38
CA TRP A 45 -20.21 -19.20 -10.93
C TRP A 45 -19.99 -19.44 -12.42
N SER A 46 -19.82 -18.37 -13.20
CA SER A 46 -19.61 -18.45 -14.65
C SER A 46 -18.38 -19.29 -15.01
N ILE A 47 -17.31 -19.19 -14.22
CA ILE A 47 -16.09 -19.97 -14.41
C ILE A 47 -16.29 -21.43 -13.95
N ALA A 48 -16.87 -21.67 -12.78
CA ALA A 48 -16.98 -23.02 -12.20
C ALA A 48 -18.05 -23.89 -12.88
N PHE A 49 -19.11 -23.27 -13.42
CA PHE A 49 -20.23 -23.93 -14.08
C PHE A 49 -20.29 -23.59 -15.57
N GLN A 50 -19.25 -22.97 -16.13
CA GLN A 50 -19.09 -22.74 -17.58
C GLN A 50 -20.27 -22.00 -18.22
N GLY A 51 -20.87 -21.06 -17.48
CA GLY A 51 -22.02 -20.29 -17.96
C GLY A 51 -23.36 -21.02 -17.90
N GLU A 52 -23.46 -22.16 -17.20
CA GLU A 52 -24.76 -22.72 -16.82
C GLU A 52 -25.56 -21.63 -16.07
N GLY A 53 -26.79 -21.39 -16.55
CA GLY A 53 -27.66 -20.33 -16.01
C GLY A 53 -27.51 -18.96 -16.66
N LEU A 54 -26.75 -18.81 -17.75
CA LEU A 54 -26.72 -17.58 -18.56
C LEU A 54 -28.11 -17.15 -19.07
N ASN A 55 -29.01 -18.11 -19.30
CA ASN A 55 -30.37 -17.87 -19.77
C ASN A 55 -31.41 -17.88 -18.63
N TRP A 56 -30.99 -18.03 -17.37
CA TRP A 56 -31.91 -18.07 -16.23
C TRP A 56 -32.30 -16.68 -15.76
N GLU A 57 -33.43 -16.60 -15.06
CA GLU A 57 -33.82 -15.39 -14.36
C GLU A 57 -32.77 -15.06 -13.29
N LYS A 58 -32.39 -13.78 -13.19
CA LYS A 58 -31.32 -13.31 -12.28
C LYS A 58 -31.57 -13.70 -10.82
N SER A 59 -32.84 -13.65 -10.40
CA SER A 59 -33.31 -14.03 -9.05
C SER A 59 -33.09 -15.51 -8.76
N PHE A 60 -33.35 -16.37 -9.73
CA PHE A 60 -33.15 -17.82 -9.63
C PHE A 60 -31.67 -18.16 -9.52
N LEU A 61 -30.85 -17.55 -10.37
CA LEU A 61 -29.39 -17.73 -10.34
C LEU A 61 -28.78 -17.30 -9.00
N GLU A 62 -29.19 -16.15 -8.47
CA GLU A 62 -28.72 -15.68 -7.16
C GLU A 62 -29.13 -16.61 -6.02
N ASN A 63 -30.36 -17.12 -6.04
CA ASN A 63 -30.81 -18.10 -5.04
C ASN A 63 -29.97 -19.37 -5.06
N GLU A 64 -29.63 -19.89 -6.24
CA GLU A 64 -28.83 -21.10 -6.36
C GLU A 64 -27.37 -20.88 -5.91
N MET A 65 -26.81 -19.72 -6.24
CA MET A 65 -25.50 -19.30 -5.74
C MET A 65 -25.50 -19.17 -4.21
N ASN A 66 -26.57 -18.62 -3.62
CA ASN A 66 -26.72 -18.49 -2.16
C ASN A 66 -26.85 -19.85 -1.47
N LEU A 67 -27.59 -20.78 -2.07
CA LEU A 67 -27.68 -22.17 -1.57
C LEU A 67 -26.32 -22.86 -1.58
N LEU A 68 -25.48 -22.59 -2.59
CA LEU A 68 -24.13 -23.12 -2.68
C LEU A 68 -23.20 -22.51 -1.63
N GLU A 69 -23.26 -21.19 -1.40
CA GLU A 69 -22.48 -20.53 -0.33
C GLU A 69 -22.92 -20.96 1.08
N ALA A 70 -24.18 -21.37 1.25
CA ALA A 70 -24.69 -21.91 2.51
C ALA A 70 -24.11 -23.29 2.85
N GLN A 71 -23.49 -24.01 1.89
CA GLN A 71 -22.87 -25.30 2.16
C GLN A 71 -21.61 -25.15 3.02
N GLU A 72 -21.55 -25.94 4.09
CA GLU A 72 -20.45 -25.89 5.07
C GLU A 72 -19.09 -26.17 4.43
N SER A 73 -19.02 -27.13 3.50
CA SER A 73 -17.79 -27.49 2.79
C SER A 73 -17.24 -26.36 1.93
N VAL A 74 -18.12 -25.58 1.29
CA VAL A 74 -17.78 -24.41 0.48
C VAL A 74 -17.29 -23.28 1.38
N ARG A 75 -18.03 -22.96 2.45
CA ARG A 75 -17.67 -21.92 3.41
C ARG A 75 -16.32 -22.19 4.09
N ASN A 76 -16.09 -23.43 4.54
CA ASN A 76 -14.83 -23.82 5.18
C ASN A 76 -13.64 -23.66 4.22
N ARG A 77 -13.83 -24.00 2.94
CA ARG A 77 -12.78 -23.85 1.92
C ARG A 77 -12.49 -22.38 1.60
N ILE A 78 -13.53 -21.54 1.50
CA ILE A 78 -13.37 -20.09 1.30
C ILE A 78 -12.54 -19.50 2.44
N ALA A 79 -12.90 -19.84 3.69
CA ALA A 79 -12.16 -19.39 4.88
C ALA A 79 -10.72 -19.91 4.93
N GLU A 80 -10.46 -21.16 4.52
CA GLU A 80 -9.11 -21.72 4.43
C GLU A 80 -8.25 -20.96 3.41
N VAL A 81 -8.79 -20.68 2.22
CA VAL A 81 -8.07 -19.96 1.15
C VAL A 81 -7.84 -18.51 1.54
N GLN A 82 -8.83 -17.83 2.13
CA GLN A 82 -8.68 -16.47 2.66
C GLN A 82 -7.70 -16.42 3.83
N GLY A 83 -7.74 -17.40 4.74
CA GLY A 83 -6.81 -17.51 5.86
C GLY A 83 -5.37 -17.80 5.43
N LYS A 84 -5.18 -18.59 4.36
CA LYS A 84 -3.88 -18.74 3.70
C LYS A 84 -3.41 -17.46 3.05
N LYS A 85 -4.31 -16.68 2.45
CA LYS A 85 -3.99 -15.36 1.90
C LYS A 85 -3.56 -14.40 3.01
N LEU A 86 -4.29 -14.34 4.13
CA LEU A 86 -3.89 -13.55 5.30
C LEU A 86 -2.57 -13.99 5.92
N LYS A 87 -2.24 -15.29 5.88
CA LYS A 87 -0.93 -15.80 6.31
C LYS A 87 0.18 -15.46 5.33
N ASN A 88 -0.07 -15.55 4.02
CA ASN A 88 0.90 -15.20 2.98
C ASN A 88 1.11 -13.69 2.86
N ASP A 89 0.07 -12.87 3.00
CA ASP A 89 0.16 -11.41 3.08
C ASP A 89 0.87 -10.94 4.37
N ASN A 90 0.97 -11.81 5.38
CA ASN A 90 1.79 -11.58 6.59
C ASN A 90 3.13 -12.33 6.59
N SER A 91 3.42 -13.14 5.57
CA SER A 91 4.70 -13.87 5.45
C SER A 91 5.49 -13.35 4.25
N GLU A 92 6.31 -12.34 4.55
CA GLU A 92 7.65 -12.12 3.97
C GLU A 92 7.75 -11.89 2.46
N GLU A 93 7.68 -10.62 2.05
CA GLU A 93 8.85 -9.90 1.52
C GLU A 93 8.53 -8.39 1.55
N LEU A 94 8.92 -7.71 2.64
CA LEU A 94 8.99 -6.25 2.67
C LEU A 94 9.99 -5.82 1.61
N THR A 95 9.50 -5.41 0.45
CA THR A 95 10.35 -4.84 -0.61
C THR A 95 11.10 -3.63 -0.04
N ALA A 96 12.35 -3.41 -0.47
CA ALA A 96 13.20 -2.33 0.07
C ALA A 96 12.53 -0.93 0.00
N GLU A 97 11.57 -0.75 -0.91
CA GLU A 97 10.74 0.45 -1.05
C GLU A 97 9.63 0.56 0.01
N GLU A 98 9.02 -0.54 0.42
CA GLU A 98 8.10 -0.57 1.57
C GLU A 98 8.84 -0.49 2.89
N LEU A 99 10.07 -1.03 2.97
CA LEU A 99 10.96 -0.80 4.11
C LEU A 99 11.26 0.70 4.25
N ALA A 100 11.63 1.38 3.16
CA ALA A 100 11.89 2.82 3.17
C ALA A 100 10.67 3.65 3.59
N LYS A 101 9.46 3.27 3.13
CA LYS A 101 8.19 3.92 3.53
C LYS A 101 7.79 3.60 4.97
N ALA A 102 7.96 2.36 5.44
CA ALA A 102 7.70 1.97 6.82
C ALA A 102 8.73 2.56 7.81
N THR A 103 9.97 2.81 7.35
CA THR A 103 10.97 3.58 8.09
C THR A 103 10.83 5.09 7.93
N SER A 104 9.86 5.58 7.15
CA SER A 104 9.62 7.01 7.07
C SER A 104 9.22 7.51 8.46
N LYS A 105 9.91 8.56 8.92
CA LYS A 105 9.80 9.07 10.30
C LYS A 105 8.35 9.36 10.70
N GLU A 106 7.52 9.74 9.73
CA GLU A 106 6.09 10.01 9.93
C GLU A 106 5.26 8.76 10.16
N GLN A 107 5.63 7.63 9.56
CA GLN A 107 4.94 6.36 9.74
C GLN A 107 5.30 5.74 11.10
N ILE A 108 6.57 5.85 11.50
CA ILE A 108 7.04 5.49 12.86
C ILE A 108 6.30 6.32 13.93
N LEU A 109 6.14 7.62 13.74
CA LEU A 109 5.38 8.48 14.66
C LEU A 109 3.90 8.04 14.75
N LYS A 110 3.26 7.70 13.63
CA LYS A 110 1.88 7.20 13.64
C LYS A 110 1.74 5.88 14.40
N ASP A 111 2.67 4.96 14.21
CA ASP A 111 2.67 3.66 14.88
C ASP A 111 2.94 3.79 16.39
N LEU A 112 3.87 4.66 16.79
CA LEU A 112 4.11 4.97 18.20
C LEU A 112 2.89 5.59 18.88
N VAL A 113 2.17 6.50 18.21
CA VAL A 113 0.92 7.09 18.72
C VAL A 113 -0.20 6.05 18.83
N LEU A 114 -0.29 5.12 17.88
CA LEU A 114 -1.23 3.99 17.96
C LEU A 114 -0.88 3.05 19.12
N ALA A 115 0.40 2.77 19.34
CA ALA A 115 0.88 1.97 20.47
C ALA A 115 0.58 2.66 21.82
N GLN A 116 0.77 3.98 21.91
CA GLN A 116 0.44 4.77 23.09
C GLN A 116 -1.06 4.67 23.44
N ARG A 117 -1.94 4.71 22.44
CA ARG A 117 -3.40 4.59 22.64
C ARG A 117 -3.83 3.20 23.10
N LYS A 118 -3.09 2.16 22.72
CA LYS A 118 -3.34 0.77 23.12
C LYS A 118 -2.77 0.43 24.50
N ALA A 119 -1.69 1.10 24.90
CA ALA A 119 -1.08 0.93 26.22
C ALA A 119 -1.93 1.58 27.34
N LYS A 120 -1.97 0.95 28.51
CA LYS A 120 -2.69 1.48 29.68
C LYS A 120 -2.03 2.77 30.16
N TYR A 121 -2.81 3.85 30.24
CA TYR A 121 -2.35 5.17 30.69
C TYR A 121 -1.62 5.09 32.04
N GLY A 122 -0.42 5.67 32.11
CA GLY A 122 0.42 5.66 33.32
C GLY A 122 1.21 4.36 33.55
N SER A 123 1.16 3.38 32.65
CA SER A 123 2.03 2.21 32.75
C SER A 123 3.50 2.55 32.44
N PRO A 124 4.48 1.75 32.93
CA PRO A 124 5.88 1.93 32.59
C PRO A 124 6.15 1.86 31.08
N GLU A 125 5.36 1.05 30.35
CA GLU A 125 5.43 0.95 28.89
C GLU A 125 4.85 2.18 28.21
N TRP A 126 3.75 2.74 28.72
CA TRP A 126 3.16 3.97 28.20
C TRP A 126 4.14 5.13 28.30
N LEU A 127 4.83 5.28 29.44
CA LEU A 127 5.85 6.32 29.64
C LEU A 127 7.04 6.17 28.68
N LYS A 128 7.49 4.94 28.42
CA LYS A 128 8.55 4.67 27.45
C LYS A 128 8.13 5.07 26.03
N ILE A 129 6.91 4.72 25.63
CA ILE A 129 6.37 5.09 24.30
C ILE A 129 6.25 6.63 24.18
N VAL A 130 5.78 7.32 25.22
CA VAL A 130 5.69 8.79 25.24
C VAL A 130 7.06 9.45 25.11
N ALA A 131 8.08 8.94 25.82
CA ALA A 131 9.45 9.42 25.72
C ALA A 131 9.99 9.26 24.29
N SER A 132 9.78 8.09 23.68
CA SER A 132 10.17 7.86 22.28
C SER A 132 9.46 8.82 21.32
N ILE A 133 8.16 9.10 21.52
CA ILE A 133 7.43 10.10 20.70
C ILE A 133 8.06 11.49 20.84
N ALA A 134 8.47 11.89 22.05
CA ALA A 134 9.11 13.18 22.28
C ALA A 134 10.48 13.28 21.59
N ASP A 135 11.28 12.21 21.65
CA ASP A 135 12.60 12.15 21.00
C ASP A 135 12.48 12.21 19.46
N TYR A 136 11.54 11.47 18.86
CA TYR A 136 11.29 11.53 17.41
C TYR A 136 10.79 12.90 16.94
N ASN A 137 10.01 13.62 17.76
CA ASN A 137 9.56 14.97 17.44
C ASN A 137 10.70 16.00 17.50
N LYS A 138 11.65 15.86 18.44
CA LYS A 138 12.85 16.71 18.48
C LYS A 138 13.73 16.52 17.26
N ILE A 139 13.98 15.27 16.86
CA ILE A 139 14.75 14.95 15.64
C ILE A 139 14.11 15.58 14.39
N LYS A 140 12.77 15.65 14.32
CA LYS A 140 12.07 16.32 13.21
C LYS A 140 12.27 17.84 13.21
N GLN A 141 12.40 18.47 14.38
CA GLN A 141 12.66 19.91 14.46
C GLN A 141 14.12 20.23 14.09
N ASP A 142 15.08 19.45 14.58
CA ASP A 142 16.51 19.69 14.34
C ASP A 142 16.92 19.57 12.86
N GLU A 143 16.24 18.71 12.08
CA GLU A 143 16.48 18.63 10.63
C GLU A 143 15.95 19.85 9.85
N ILE A 144 14.86 20.47 10.30
CA ILE A 144 14.28 21.64 9.63
C ILE A 144 15.19 22.87 9.78
N ASP A 145 15.90 22.99 10.90
CA ASP A 145 16.77 24.14 11.18
C ASP A 145 18.10 24.12 10.40
N THR A 146 18.49 22.99 9.79
CA THR A 146 19.76 22.89 9.05
C THR A 146 19.67 23.37 7.60
N GLU A 147 18.48 23.42 6.98
CA GLU A 147 18.33 23.77 5.56
C GLU A 147 18.10 25.26 5.28
N ASN A 148 17.78 26.08 6.30
CA ASN A 148 17.46 27.49 6.11
C ASN A 148 18.63 28.44 6.41
N ASN A 149 19.83 28.09 5.96
CA ASN A 149 21.02 28.96 5.95
C ASN A 149 21.25 29.58 4.56
N VAL A 150 20.18 29.99 3.87
CA VAL A 150 20.30 30.69 2.58
C VAL A 150 20.76 32.13 2.86
N VAL A 151 22.07 32.35 2.77
CA VAL A 151 22.62 33.71 2.77
C VAL A 151 22.17 34.39 1.48
N HIS A 152 21.15 35.25 1.59
CA HIS A 152 20.72 36.09 0.47
C HIS A 152 21.79 37.14 0.18
N TYR A 153 22.62 36.90 -0.84
CA TYR A 153 23.47 37.95 -1.38
C TYR A 153 22.59 38.97 -2.11
N TYR A 154 22.47 40.17 -1.55
CA TYR A 154 21.82 41.27 -2.23
C TYR A 154 22.72 41.75 -3.36
N ILE A 155 22.43 41.31 -4.60
CA ILE A 155 23.10 41.82 -5.79
C ILE A 155 22.47 43.19 -6.10
N PRO A 156 23.25 44.30 -6.07
CA PRO A 156 22.72 45.62 -6.40
C PRO A 156 22.22 45.64 -7.86
N LEU A 157 20.97 46.06 -8.06
CA LEU A 157 20.30 46.15 -9.37
C LEU A 157 21.05 47.02 -10.39
N SER A 158 21.92 47.92 -9.94
CA SER A 158 22.76 48.78 -10.79
C SER A 158 24.22 48.34 -10.75
N MET A 159 24.52 47.19 -11.38
CA MET A 159 25.91 46.83 -11.64
C MET A 159 26.47 47.82 -12.68
N PRO A 160 27.51 48.61 -12.34
CA PRO A 160 28.04 49.62 -13.25
C PRO A 160 28.64 48.94 -14.48
N ARG A 161 28.14 49.31 -15.67
CA ARG A 161 28.58 48.70 -16.94
C ARG A 161 29.89 49.29 -17.47
N CYS A 162 30.28 50.45 -16.94
CA CYS A 162 31.49 51.19 -17.31
C CYS A 162 32.22 51.69 -16.04
N CYS A 163 33.53 51.92 -16.15
CA CYS A 163 34.34 52.43 -15.05
C CYS A 163 33.90 53.82 -14.55
N GLU A 164 33.21 54.60 -15.38
CA GLU A 164 32.68 55.92 -15.03
C GLU A 164 31.43 55.84 -14.12
N ASP A 165 30.67 54.75 -14.22
CA ASP A 165 29.48 54.52 -13.42
C ASP A 165 29.78 53.84 -12.08
N CYS A 166 31.02 53.40 -11.87
CA CYS A 166 31.39 52.72 -10.63
C CYS A 166 31.38 53.70 -9.44
N ILE A 167 30.94 53.20 -8.28
CA ILE A 167 30.83 53.99 -7.03
C ILE A 167 32.19 54.61 -6.65
N ILE A 168 33.28 53.89 -6.91
CA ILE A 168 34.66 54.34 -6.64
C ILE A 168 35.02 55.58 -7.48
N PHE A 169 34.56 55.63 -8.74
CA PHE A 169 34.76 56.76 -9.64
C PHE A 169 33.90 57.96 -9.25
N LYS A 170 32.62 57.74 -8.90
CA LYS A 170 31.73 58.82 -8.41
C LYS A 170 32.23 59.43 -7.09
N ASN A 171 32.88 58.63 -6.25
CA ASN A 171 33.45 59.09 -4.98
C ASN A 171 34.85 59.72 -5.14
N GLY A 172 35.38 59.91 -6.36
CA GLY A 172 36.66 60.60 -6.56
C GLY A 172 37.89 59.78 -6.14
N GLN A 173 37.72 58.49 -5.83
CA GLN A 173 38.77 57.62 -5.30
C GLN A 173 39.45 56.79 -6.38
N ALA A 174 39.02 56.91 -7.64
CA ALA A 174 39.62 56.19 -8.76
C ALA A 174 41.07 56.64 -8.99
N THR A 175 41.97 55.65 -9.10
CA THR A 175 43.41 55.86 -9.29
C THR A 175 43.74 56.64 -10.56
N PHE A 176 42.90 56.52 -11.60
CA PHE A 176 43.06 57.17 -12.90
C PHE A 176 42.44 58.58 -12.99
N GLN A 177 41.65 59.03 -12.00
CA GLN A 177 41.14 60.40 -11.94
C GLN A 177 42.15 61.39 -11.37
N LYS A 178 43.14 60.92 -10.60
CA LYS A 178 44.17 61.78 -10.04
C LYS A 178 45.07 62.26 -11.17
N LYS A 179 44.89 63.51 -11.62
CA LYS A 179 45.84 64.18 -12.50
C LYS A 179 47.23 64.06 -11.88
N LYS A 180 48.17 63.44 -12.62
CA LYS A 180 49.58 63.42 -12.23
C LYS A 180 50.02 64.87 -12.05
N LYS A 181 50.47 65.21 -10.84
CA LYS A 181 51.24 66.43 -10.58
C LYS A 181 52.55 66.38 -11.36
#